data_AF-I5C915-F1
#
_entry.id   AF-I5C915-F1
#
_cell.length_a   1.000
_cell.length_b   1.000
_cell.length_c   1.000
_cell.angle_alpha   90.00
_cell.angle_beta   90.00
_cell.angle_gamma   90.00
#
_symmetry.space_group_name_H-M   'P 1'
#
loop_
_entity.id
_entity.type
_entity.pdbx_description
1 polymer ?
#
loop_
_entity_poly.entity_id
_entity_poly.type
_entity_poly.pdbx_seq_one_letter_code
_entity_poly.pdbx_strand_id
1 'polypeptide(L)'
;MGQKLSYSVIGIGLNLNQRKFESKTATSLALLTGQGTDSALLLEQLVKRIEQHYLKLKKQVFADIQEHYKLALYGMETWRRYETEEVFEARMVDVLPSGHLVLEKRSGERNQYAFKEVKFLDLYT
;
A
#
# COMPACT_ATOMS: atom_id res chain seq x y z
N MET A 1 12.30 25.63 16.60
CA MET A 1 13.39 24.63 16.65
C MET A 1 12.75 23.26 16.69
N GLY A 2 13.14 22.34 15.80
CA GLY A 2 12.47 21.03 15.64
C GLY A 2 12.31 20.53 14.19
N GLN A 3 13.12 21.02 13.24
CA GLN A 3 12.99 20.69 11.80
C GLN A 3 14.00 19.63 11.30
N LYS A 4 14.57 18.79 12.18
CA LYS A 4 15.52 17.76 11.73
C LYS A 4 15.19 16.41 12.34
N LEU A 5 14.93 15.44 11.47
CA LEU A 5 14.78 14.04 11.81
C LEU A 5 16.17 13.45 12.07
N SER A 6 16.48 13.07 13.31
CA SER A 6 17.78 12.47 13.66
C SER A 6 17.89 11.01 13.23
N TYR A 7 16.82 10.25 13.40
CA TYR A 7 16.71 8.85 12.96
C TYR A 7 15.24 8.47 12.79
N SER A 8 15.01 7.40 12.03
CA SER A 8 13.73 6.72 11.91
C SER A 8 13.98 5.22 11.93
N VAL A 9 13.10 4.48 12.60
CA VAL A 9 13.15 3.02 12.67
C VAL A 9 11.95 2.49 11.89
N ILE A 10 12.21 1.70 10.85
CA ILE A 10 11.18 1.13 9.97
C ILE A 10 11.20 -0.38 10.14
N GLY A 11 10.09 -0.96 10.59
CA GLY A 11 9.88 -2.40 10.64
C GLY A 11 9.10 -2.89 9.43
N ILE A 12 9.59 -3.93 8.74
CA ILE A 12 8.91 -4.58 7.61
C ILE A 12 8.67 -6.05 7.98
N GLY A 13 7.41 -6.47 7.99
CA GLY A 13 7.01 -7.86 8.20
C GLY A 13 6.53 -8.48 6.89
N LEU A 14 7.07 -9.65 6.53
CA LEU A 14 6.64 -10.41 5.35
C LEU A 14 6.33 -11.87 5.72
N ASN A 15 5.22 -12.36 5.20
CA ASN A 15 4.86 -13.77 5.31
C ASN A 15 5.50 -14.56 4.15
N LEU A 16 6.54 -15.33 4.45
CA LEU A 16 7.30 -16.08 3.45
C LEU A 16 6.81 -17.53 3.37
N ASN A 17 7.14 -18.33 4.39
CA ASN A 17 7.01 -19.79 4.36
C ASN A 17 5.88 -20.32 5.24
N GLN A 18 5.10 -19.44 5.88
CA GLN A 18 3.95 -19.83 6.68
C GLN A 18 2.91 -20.53 5.80
N ARG A 19 2.48 -21.74 6.19
CA ARG A 19 1.49 -22.53 5.44
C ARG A 19 0.09 -22.53 6.07
N LYS A 20 -0.03 -21.98 7.28
CA LYS A 20 -1.29 -21.91 8.02
C LYS A 20 -1.42 -20.53 8.64
N PHE A 21 -2.63 -19.99 8.59
CA PHE A 21 -3.00 -18.72 9.20
C PHE A 21 -4.33 -18.88 9.93
N GLU A 22 -4.46 -18.24 11.08
CA GLU A 22 -5.75 -18.12 11.77
C GLU A 22 -6.62 -17.03 11.13
N SER A 23 -5.98 -15.99 10.57
CA SER A 23 -6.67 -14.94 9.83
C SER A 23 -7.08 -15.41 8.44
N LYS A 24 -8.33 -15.10 8.07
CA LYS A 24 -8.86 -15.33 6.71
C LYS A 24 -8.30 -14.38 5.66
N THR A 25 -7.67 -13.28 6.07
CA THR A 25 -7.14 -12.24 5.18
C THR A 25 -5.62 -12.25 5.09
N ALA A 26 -4.97 -13.30 5.59
CA ALA A 26 -3.53 -13.44 5.55
C ALA A 26 -3.13 -14.50 4.52
N THR A 27 -2.06 -14.22 3.78
CA THR A 27 -1.40 -15.18 2.89
C THR A 27 0.12 -15.09 3.05
N SER A 28 0.85 -15.99 2.39
CA SER A 28 2.31 -16.02 2.33
C SER A 28 2.80 -16.27 0.92
N LEU A 29 4.07 -15.99 0.64
CA LEU A 29 4.68 -16.34 -0.64
C LEU A 29 4.60 -17.85 -0.92
N ALA A 30 4.74 -18.70 0.09
CA ALA A 30 4.64 -20.15 -0.08
C ALA A 30 3.22 -20.62 -0.42
N LEU A 31 2.18 -19.94 0.08
CA LEU A 31 0.80 -20.23 -0.33
C LEU A 31 0.50 -19.76 -1.75
N LEU A 32 1.02 -18.60 -2.14
CA LEU A 32 0.80 -18.03 -3.47
C LEU A 32 1.59 -18.75 -4.58
N THR A 33 2.82 -19.18 -4.28
CA THR A 33 3.73 -19.79 -5.27
C THR A 33 3.79 -21.31 -5.19
N GLY A 34 3.29 -21.91 -4.11
CA GLY A 34 3.38 -23.34 -3.83
C GLY A 34 4.74 -23.81 -3.27
N GLN A 35 5.78 -22.98 -3.31
CA GLN A 35 7.15 -23.36 -2.97
C GLN A 35 7.77 -22.52 -1.84
N GLY A 36 8.82 -23.07 -1.22
CA GLY A 36 9.58 -22.34 -0.20
C GLY A 36 10.38 -21.18 -0.80
N THR A 37 10.52 -20.10 -0.05
CA THR A 37 11.35 -18.95 -0.38
C THR A 37 12.57 -18.90 0.54
N ASP A 38 13.75 -18.72 -0.03
CA ASP A 38 14.98 -18.43 0.73
C ASP A 38 14.90 -17.01 1.30
N SER A 39 14.85 -16.91 2.62
CA SER A 39 14.70 -15.64 3.32
C SER A 39 15.94 -14.75 3.22
N ALA A 40 17.14 -15.32 3.15
CA ALA A 40 18.38 -14.55 3.03
C ALA A 40 18.47 -13.92 1.65
N LEU A 41 18.19 -14.70 0.60
CA LEU A 41 18.14 -14.20 -0.77
C LEU A 41 17.06 -13.13 -0.93
N LEU A 42 15.86 -13.35 -0.39
CA LEU A 42 14.80 -12.36 -0.46
C LEU A 42 15.17 -11.07 0.26
N LEU A 43 15.80 -11.16 1.44
CA LEU A 43 16.23 -10.00 2.21
C LEU A 43 17.25 -9.17 1.43
N GLU A 44 18.25 -9.80 0.83
CA GLU A 44 19.25 -9.12 0.00
C GLU A 44 18.57 -8.33 -1.13
N GLN A 45 17.65 -8.99 -1.84
CA GLN A 45 16.95 -8.36 -2.92
C GLN A 45 16.03 -7.22 -2.44
N LEU A 46 15.33 -7.39 -1.32
CA LEU A 46 14.45 -6.39 -0.72
C LEU A 46 15.24 -5.15 -0.31
N VAL A 47 16.37 -5.32 0.39
CA VAL A 47 17.24 -4.22 0.82
C VAL A 47 17.76 -3.44 -0.38
N LYS A 48 18.23 -4.14 -1.44
CA LYS A 48 18.68 -3.50 -2.68
C LYS A 48 17.59 -2.64 -3.31
N ARG A 49 16.34 -3.12 -3.32
CA ARG A 49 15.20 -2.38 -3.90
C ARG A 49 14.81 -1.19 -3.03
N ILE A 50 14.81 -1.36 -1.71
CA ILE A 50 14.58 -0.26 -0.76
C ILE A 50 15.65 0.84 -0.96
N GLU A 51 16.92 0.47 -1.07
CA GLU A 51 18.01 1.43 -1.31
C GLU A 51 17.81 2.20 -2.62
N GLN A 52 17.46 1.51 -3.71
CA GLN A 52 17.19 2.15 -5.00
C GLN A 52 16.06 3.20 -4.91
N HIS A 53 14.95 2.86 -4.25
CA HIS A 53 13.85 3.82 -4.03
C HIS A 53 14.24 4.94 -3.07
N TYR A 54 15.03 4.65 -2.04
CA TYR A 54 15.54 5.66 -1.11
C TYR A 54 16.48 6.66 -1.80
N LEU A 55 17.31 6.20 -2.75
CA LEU A 55 18.15 7.09 -3.55
C LEU A 55 17.33 7.97 -4.50
N LYS A 56 16.25 7.44 -5.11
CA LYS A 56 15.29 8.25 -5.89
C LYS A 56 14.66 9.33 -5.01
N LEU A 57 14.27 8.98 -3.78
CA LEU A 57 13.72 9.91 -2.80
C LEU A 57 14.72 11.01 -2.43
N LYS A 58 15.97 10.65 -2.13
CA LYS A 58 17.05 11.62 -1.85
C LYS A 58 17.30 12.59 -3.01
N LYS A 59 17.16 12.12 -4.24
CA LYS A 59 17.26 12.93 -5.47
C LYS A 59 15.99 13.74 -5.77
N GLN A 60 14.98 13.71 -4.89
CA GLN A 60 13.71 14.42 -5.05
C GLN A 60 12.93 14.03 -6.31
N VAL A 61 13.11 12.80 -6.80
CA VAL A 61 12.39 12.27 -7.97
C VAL A 61 10.99 11.78 -7.55
N PHE A 62 10.20 12.68 -6.96
CA PHE A 62 8.92 12.34 -6.33
C PHE A 62 7.86 11.90 -7.33
N ALA A 63 7.85 12.49 -8.53
CA ALA A 63 6.88 12.16 -9.58
C ALA A 63 6.97 10.69 -10.00
N ASP A 64 8.19 10.17 -10.23
CA ASP A 64 8.43 8.76 -10.58
C ASP A 64 7.97 7.81 -9.47
N ILE A 65 8.26 8.15 -8.20
CA ILE A 65 7.82 7.35 -7.05
C ILE A 65 6.29 7.35 -6.96
N GLN A 66 5.67 8.51 -7.16
CA GLN A 66 4.21 8.67 -7.08
C GLN A 66 3.49 7.93 -8.20
N GLU A 67 4.03 7.97 -9.42
CA GLU A 67 3.48 7.23 -10.57
C GLU A 67 3.54 5.71 -10.34
N HIS A 68 4.72 5.19 -9.97
CA HIS A 68 4.87 3.76 -9.66
C HIS A 68 3.97 3.32 -8.50
N TYR A 69 3.80 4.17 -7.48
CA TYR A 69 2.89 3.90 -6.36
C TYR A 69 1.44 3.78 -6.84
N LYS A 70 0.94 4.73 -7.65
CA LYS A 70 -0.44 4.70 -8.16
C LYS A 70 -0.71 3.49 -9.06
N LEU A 71 0.26 3.12 -9.91
CA LEU A 71 0.15 1.94 -10.78
C LEU A 71 0.11 0.61 -10.00
N ALA A 72 0.73 0.56 -8.83
CA ALA A 72 0.77 -0.63 -7.98
C ALA A 72 -0.35 -0.68 -6.93
N LEU A 73 -1.22 0.33 -6.88
CA LEU A 73 -2.21 0.49 -5.82
C LEU A 73 -3.37 -0.49 -5.98
N TYR A 74 -3.61 -1.30 -4.95
CA TYR A 74 -4.70 -2.27 -4.98
C TYR A 74 -6.07 -1.58 -5.03
N GLY A 75 -6.92 -2.00 -5.97
CA GLY A 75 -8.29 -1.48 -6.11
C GLY A 75 -8.40 -0.13 -6.83
N MET A 76 -7.30 0.39 -7.38
CA MET A 76 -7.31 1.57 -8.26
C MET A 76 -8.28 1.37 -9.42
N GLU A 77 -9.03 2.41 -9.77
CA GLU A 77 -10.02 2.44 -10.86
C GLU A 77 -11.10 1.34 -10.79
N THR A 78 -11.31 0.73 -9.62
CA THR A 78 -12.30 -0.32 -9.41
C THR A 78 -13.37 0.11 -8.40
N TRP A 79 -14.63 -0.23 -8.66
CA TRP A 79 -15.73 -0.03 -7.72
C TRP A 79 -15.60 -0.98 -6.53
N ARG A 80 -15.57 -0.41 -5.33
CA ARG A 80 -15.34 -1.11 -4.06
C ARG A 80 -16.16 -0.45 -2.96
N ARG A 81 -16.38 -1.19 -1.88
CA ARG A 81 -17.06 -0.69 -0.68
C ARG A 81 -16.07 -0.09 0.30
N TYR A 82 -16.47 1.07 0.82
CA TYR A 82 -15.76 1.85 1.80
C TYR A 82 -16.70 2.19 2.96
N GLU A 83 -16.13 2.50 4.11
CA GLU A 83 -16.86 2.85 5.33
C GLU A 83 -16.25 4.12 5.94
N THR A 84 -17.12 5.09 6.23
CA THR A 84 -16.83 6.25 7.07
C THR A 84 -17.73 6.15 8.31
N GLU A 85 -18.72 7.03 8.43
CA GLU A 85 -19.89 6.84 9.32
C GLU A 85 -20.90 5.87 8.70
N GLU A 86 -20.99 5.87 7.37
CA GLU A 86 -21.85 4.99 6.59
C GLU A 86 -21.03 4.18 5.58
N VAL A 87 -21.58 3.03 5.16
CA VAL A 87 -21.01 2.21 4.10
C VAL A 87 -21.49 2.72 2.74
N PHE A 88 -20.56 2.89 1.80
CA PHE A 88 -20.86 3.33 0.45
C PHE A 88 -19.98 2.65 -0.59
N GLU A 89 -20.45 2.63 -1.83
CA GLU A 89 -19.66 2.19 -2.98
C GLU A 89 -19.00 3.41 -3.64
N ALA A 90 -17.70 3.30 -3.91
CA ALA A 90 -16.94 4.29 -4.64
C ALA A 90 -15.84 3.64 -5.47
N ARG A 91 -15.27 4.40 -6.39
CA ARG A 91 -14.06 4.05 -7.13
C ARG A 91 -12.91 4.92 -6.67
N MET A 92 -11.77 4.30 -6.38
CA MET A 92 -10.53 5.02 -6.11
C MET A 92 -9.97 5.56 -7.44
N VAL A 93 -9.94 6.88 -7.58
CA VAL A 93 -9.52 7.54 -8.83
C VAL A 93 -8.18 8.25 -8.69
N ASP A 94 -7.75 8.55 -7.47
CA ASP A 94 -6.42 9.11 -7.25
C ASP A 94 -5.92 8.94 -5.80
N VAL A 95 -4.61 9.14 -5.62
CA VAL A 95 -3.99 9.48 -4.33
C VAL A 95 -3.16 10.75 -4.51
N LEU A 96 -3.52 11.78 -3.77
CA LEU A 96 -2.84 13.08 -3.85
C LEU A 96 -1.40 13.00 -3.29
N PRO A 97 -0.50 13.94 -3.64
CA PRO A 97 0.86 13.98 -3.08
C PRO A 97 0.90 14.03 -1.55
N SER A 98 -0.16 14.54 -0.93
CA SER A 98 -0.35 14.56 0.54
C SER A 98 -0.71 13.20 1.14
N GLY A 99 -0.96 12.18 0.32
CA GLY A 99 -1.43 10.86 0.73
C GLY A 99 -2.95 10.72 0.87
N HIS A 100 -3.72 11.77 0.55
CA HIS A 100 -5.18 11.70 0.60
C HIS A 100 -5.73 10.82 -0.53
N LEU A 101 -6.66 9.94 -0.18
CA LEU A 101 -7.37 9.08 -1.10
C LEU A 101 -8.52 9.84 -1.76
N VAL A 102 -8.61 9.81 -3.09
CA VAL A 102 -9.71 10.43 -3.84
C VAL A 102 -10.68 9.33 -4.29
N LEU A 103 -11.90 9.38 -3.75
CA LEU A 103 -12.96 8.44 -4.05
C LEU A 103 -14.09 9.12 -4.84
N GLU A 104 -14.50 8.50 -5.93
CA GLU A 104 -15.62 8.93 -6.76
C GLU A 104 -16.83 8.00 -6.54
N LYS A 105 -17.96 8.57 -6.12
CA LYS A 105 -19.23 7.83 -6.00
C LYS A 105 -19.91 7.69 -7.37
N ARG A 106 -20.90 6.81 -7.48
CA ARG A 106 -21.71 6.63 -8.71
C ARG A 106 -22.43 7.90 -9.19
N SER A 107 -22.71 8.83 -8.27
CA SER A 107 -23.26 10.15 -8.59
C SER A 107 -22.28 11.08 -9.30
N GLY A 108 -20.99 10.72 -9.37
CA GLY A 108 -19.90 11.58 -9.84
C GLY A 108 -19.30 12.47 -8.75
N GLU A 109 -19.85 12.46 -7.53
CA GLU A 109 -19.29 13.17 -6.38
C GLU A 109 -17.89 12.62 -6.02
N ARG A 110 -16.92 13.51 -5.82
CA ARG A 110 -15.55 13.16 -5.45
C ARG A 110 -15.19 13.74 -4.10
N ASN A 111 -14.78 12.86 -3.19
CA ASN A 111 -14.34 13.24 -1.85
C ASN A 111 -12.91 12.78 -1.59
N GLN A 112 -12.23 13.51 -0.72
CA GLN A 112 -10.87 13.25 -0.31
C GLN A 112 -10.86 12.78 1.13
N TYR A 113 -10.08 11.74 1.42
CA TYR A 113 -9.98 11.16 2.75
C TYR A 113 -8.52 11.02 3.16
N ALA A 114 -8.18 11.52 4.35
CA ALA A 114 -6.88 11.31 4.95
C ALA A 114 -6.76 9.89 5.54
N PHE A 115 -5.56 9.57 6.05
CA PHE A 115 -5.30 8.28 6.68
C PHE A 115 -6.27 8.03 7.84
N LYS A 116 -6.90 6.85 7.85
CA LYS A 116 -7.92 6.39 8.82
C LYS A 116 -9.27 7.11 8.79
N GLU A 117 -9.48 8.09 7.91
CA GLU A 117 -10.80 8.73 7.76
C GLU A 117 -11.78 7.88 6.97
N VAL A 118 -11.28 6.92 6.18
CA VAL A 118 -12.08 5.96 5.44
C VAL A 118 -11.48 4.56 5.57
N LYS A 119 -12.33 3.55 5.68
CA LYS A 119 -11.96 2.15 5.77
C LYS A 119 -12.36 1.42 4.49
N PHE A 120 -11.45 0.61 3.98
CA PHE A 120 -11.69 -0.27 2.84
C PHE A 120 -12.27 -1.61 3.32
N LEU A 121 -13.37 -2.06 2.70
CA LEU A 121 -14.10 -3.25 3.16
C LEU A 121 -13.88 -4.52 2.33
N ASP A 122 -13.41 -4.40 1.09
CA ASP A 122 -13.38 -5.51 0.15
C ASP A 122 -11.98 -6.12 0.01
N LEU A 123 -11.53 -6.85 1.03
CA LEU A 123 -10.34 -7.69 0.93
C LEU A 123 -10.74 -8.98 0.20
N TYR A 124 -10.17 -9.21 -1.00
CA TYR A 124 -10.35 -10.40 -1.85
C TYR A 124 -11.72 -10.52 -2.55
N THR A 125 -11.81 -9.93 -3.76
CA THR A 125 -12.57 -10.52 -4.88
C THR A 125 -11.57 -10.95 -5.94
#